data_AF-A0A392NDV4-F1
#
_entry.id   AF-A0A392NDV4-F1
#
_cell.length_a   1.000
_cell.length_b   1.000
_cell.length_c   1.000
_cell.angle_alpha   90.00
_cell.angle_beta   90.00
_cell.angle_gamma   90.00
#
_symmetry.space_group_name_H-M   'P 1'
#
loop_
_entity.id
_entity.type
_entity.pdbx_description
1 polymer ?
#
loop_
_entity_poly.entity_id
_entity_poly.type
_entity_poly.pdbx_seq_one_letter_code
_entity_poly.pdbx_strand_id
1 'polypeptide(L)'
;MREWWTYVCMGPSDPHPNWHLGMRGTQHRAVMWRVWKEGGTGFLYWGANCYEKATVASAEIKFRHGLPPGDGVLYYPGEVFSTNQPVASLRLERLLSGLQ
;
A
#
# COMPACT_ATOMS: atom_id res chain seq x y z
N MET A 1 22.79 -2.23 -17.05
CA MET A 1 22.88 -1.51 -15.76
C MET A 1 22.31 -2.42 -14.67
N ARG A 2 22.79 -2.32 -13.43
CA ARG A 2 22.27 -3.11 -12.31
C ARG A 2 21.19 -2.30 -11.60
N GLU A 3 20.05 -2.92 -11.35
CA GLU A 3 18.95 -2.31 -10.59
C GLU A 3 19.07 -2.68 -9.11
N TRP A 4 18.67 -1.76 -8.23
CA TRP A 4 18.57 -1.98 -6.79
C TRP A 4 17.20 -1.49 -6.31
N TRP A 5 16.46 -2.41 -5.70
CA TRP A 5 15.08 -2.20 -5.28
C TRP A 5 14.95 -2.52 -3.79
N THR A 6 14.14 -1.73 -3.08
CA THR A 6 13.71 -2.05 -1.72
C THR A 6 12.23 -2.40 -1.70
N TYR A 7 11.75 -2.95 -0.59
CA TYR A 7 10.34 -3.30 -0.41
C TYR A 7 9.91 -3.14 1.05
N VAL A 8 8.61 -3.04 1.26
CA VAL A 8 7.97 -3.16 2.58
C VAL A 8 6.85 -4.21 2.51
N CYS A 9 6.50 -4.82 3.64
CA CYS A 9 5.40 -5.76 3.78
C CYS A 9 4.68 -5.57 5.13
N MET A 10 4.34 -6.65 5.82
CA MET A 10 3.87 -6.64 7.20
C MET A 10 4.82 -5.91 8.15
N GLY A 11 6.10 -5.87 7.82
CA GLY A 11 7.10 -5.02 8.46
C GLY A 11 7.75 -4.05 7.46
N PRO A 12 8.38 -2.97 7.94
CA PRO A 12 8.50 -2.60 9.35
C PRO A 12 7.22 -1.92 9.88
N SER A 13 7.08 -1.81 11.21
CA SER A 13 5.99 -1.08 11.89
C SER A 13 6.54 0.18 12.58
N ASP A 14 5.68 0.94 13.28
CA ASP A 14 6.09 2.13 14.04
C ASP A 14 7.34 1.85 14.91
N PRO A 15 8.37 2.73 14.91
CA PRO A 15 8.40 4.10 14.35
C PRO A 15 8.78 4.19 12.87
N HIS A 16 8.98 3.06 12.19
CA HIS A 16 9.44 3.04 10.81
C HIS A 16 8.29 3.25 9.80
N PRO A 17 8.58 3.90 8.66
CA PRO A 17 7.56 4.15 7.64
C PRO A 17 7.14 2.87 6.92
N ASN A 18 5.84 2.75 6.65
CA ASN A 18 5.21 1.72 5.84
C ASN A 18 3.90 2.27 5.25
N TRP A 19 3.08 1.46 4.59
CA TRP A 19 1.78 1.82 3.99
C TRP A 19 0.58 1.16 4.67
N HIS A 20 0.73 0.76 5.93
CA HIS A 20 -0.38 0.26 6.74
C HIS A 20 -1.46 1.34 6.92
N LEU A 21 -2.71 0.89 7.05
CA LEU A 21 -3.89 1.75 7.06
C LEU A 21 -3.87 2.78 8.20
N GLY A 22 -3.41 2.39 9.38
CA GLY A 22 -3.38 3.25 10.57
C GLY A 22 -2.21 4.25 10.61
N MET A 23 -1.30 4.21 9.65
CA MET A 23 -0.12 5.09 9.64
C MET A 23 -0.43 6.49 9.12
N ARG A 24 0.39 7.45 9.53
CA ARG A 24 0.27 8.85 9.11
C ARG A 24 0.68 9.01 7.65
N GLY A 25 0.09 9.99 6.96
CA GLY A 25 0.48 10.32 5.57
C GLY A 25 1.96 10.68 5.40
N THR A 26 2.62 11.19 6.44
CA THR A 26 4.07 11.43 6.44
C THR A 26 4.87 10.12 6.43
N GLN A 27 4.44 9.10 7.19
CA GLN A 27 5.03 7.76 7.16
C GLN A 27 4.85 7.13 5.78
N HIS A 28 3.68 7.30 5.15
CA HIS A 28 3.44 6.77 3.81
C HIS A 28 4.41 7.35 2.77
N ARG A 29 4.62 8.67 2.77
CA ARG A 29 5.57 9.33 1.87
C ARG A 29 7.03 8.94 2.15
N ALA A 30 7.39 8.79 3.41
CA ALA A 30 8.77 8.55 3.82
C ALA A 30 9.35 7.23 3.26
N VAL A 31 8.51 6.27 2.87
CA VAL A 31 8.96 5.04 2.19
C VAL A 31 9.71 5.37 0.90
N MET A 32 9.15 6.21 0.02
CA MET A 32 9.81 6.56 -1.25
C MET A 32 11.01 7.50 -1.06
N TRP A 33 10.96 8.39 -0.07
CA TRP A 33 12.12 9.21 0.30
C TRP A 33 13.30 8.37 0.77
N ARG A 34 13.05 7.24 1.45
CA ARG A 34 14.10 6.29 1.83
C ARG A 34 14.74 5.66 0.60
N VAL A 35 13.94 5.21 -0.38
CA VAL A 35 14.44 4.64 -1.65
C VAL A 35 15.39 5.61 -2.32
N TRP A 36 14.98 6.88 -2.45
CA TRP A 36 15.82 7.92 -3.02
C TRP A 36 17.11 8.13 -2.22
N LYS A 37 17.01 8.27 -0.89
CA LYS A 37 18.15 8.51 0.00
C LYS A 37 19.18 7.37 -0.06
N GLU A 38 18.73 6.13 -0.22
CA GLU A 38 19.58 4.94 -0.25
C GLU A 38 20.11 4.64 -1.68
N GLY A 39 19.81 5.50 -2.66
CA GLY A 39 20.31 5.37 -4.04
C GLY A 39 19.58 4.31 -4.86
N GLY A 40 18.32 4.01 -4.51
CA GLY A 40 17.56 2.98 -5.18
C GLY A 40 16.94 3.37 -6.49
N THR A 41 16.89 2.40 -7.40
CA THR A 41 16.38 2.56 -8.76
C THR A 41 14.93 2.11 -8.90
N GLY A 42 14.35 1.52 -7.86
CA GLY A 42 12.97 1.07 -7.86
C GLY A 42 12.46 0.69 -6.48
N PHE A 43 11.16 0.41 -6.40
CA PHE A 43 10.50 -0.04 -5.19
C PHE A 43 9.51 -1.15 -5.52
N LEU A 44 9.55 -2.23 -4.74
CA LEU A 44 8.65 -3.37 -4.87
C LEU A 44 7.61 -3.33 -3.73
N TYR A 45 6.35 -3.60 -4.07
CA TYR A 45 5.32 -3.86 -3.08
C TYR A 45 4.65 -5.20 -3.37
N TRP A 46 4.45 -6.01 -2.33
CA TRP A 46 4.09 -7.41 -2.47
C TRP A 46 2.64 -7.65 -2.94
N GLY A 47 1.77 -6.65 -2.81
CA GLY A 47 0.38 -6.74 -3.27
C GLY A 47 -0.33 -5.38 -3.25
N ALA A 48 -1.24 -5.15 -4.20
CA ALA A 48 -1.97 -3.87 -4.29
C ALA A 48 -3.49 -4.02 -4.06
N ASN A 49 -4.02 -5.23 -4.04
CA ASN A 49 -5.44 -5.56 -3.91
C ASN A 49 -5.67 -6.90 -3.20
N CYS A 50 -4.79 -7.25 -2.26
CA CYS A 50 -4.79 -8.54 -1.55
C CYS A 50 -5.76 -8.58 -0.37
N TYR A 51 -7.07 -8.44 -0.63
CA TYR A 51 -8.09 -8.63 0.39
C TYR A 51 -8.20 -10.09 0.84
N GLU A 52 -8.95 -10.31 1.92
CA GLU A 52 -9.50 -11.62 2.21
C GLU A 52 -10.45 -12.03 1.07
N LYS A 53 -10.46 -13.32 0.71
CA LYS A 53 -11.33 -13.81 -0.36
C LYS A 53 -12.78 -13.65 0.10
N ALA A 54 -13.48 -12.68 -0.46
CA ALA A 54 -14.89 -12.51 -0.20
C ALA A 54 -15.64 -13.69 -0.84
N THR A 55 -16.41 -14.44 -0.04
CA THR A 55 -17.25 -15.54 -0.51
C THR A 55 -18.53 -15.04 -1.18
N VAL A 56 -18.84 -13.75 -1.01
CA VAL A 56 -19.92 -12.99 -1.62
C VAL A 56 -19.41 -11.57 -1.93
N ALA A 57 -20.09 -10.82 -2.80
CA ALA A 57 -19.87 -9.38 -2.90
C ALA A 57 -20.29 -8.72 -1.57
N SER A 58 -19.40 -8.68 -0.58
CA SER A 58 -19.65 -7.99 0.67
C SER A 58 -19.40 -6.50 0.47
N ALA A 59 -20.34 -5.67 0.91
CA ALA A 59 -20.12 -4.23 1.03
C ALA A 59 -18.95 -3.92 2.00
N GLU A 60 -18.62 -4.86 2.88
CA GLU A 60 -17.52 -4.74 3.82
C GLU A 60 -16.22 -5.32 3.23
N ILE A 61 -15.22 -4.46 3.05
CA ILE A 61 -13.87 -4.85 2.64
C ILE A 61 -13.11 -5.40 3.85
N LYS A 62 -12.66 -6.65 3.76
CA LYS A 62 -11.91 -7.33 4.82
C LYS A 62 -10.43 -7.47 4.46
N PHE A 63 -9.55 -6.99 5.33
CA PHE A 63 -8.12 -7.22 5.21
C PHE A 63 -7.77 -8.64 5.62
N ARG A 64 -6.74 -9.22 5.01
CA ARG A 64 -6.28 -10.58 5.32
C ARG A 64 -5.90 -10.71 6.80
N HIS A 65 -6.37 -11.78 7.41
CA HIS A 65 -6.00 -12.13 8.78
C HIS A 65 -4.48 -12.38 8.91
N GLY A 66 -3.89 -11.97 10.03
CA GLY A 66 -2.46 -12.13 10.30
C GLY A 66 -1.55 -11.07 9.68
N LEU A 67 -2.11 -10.09 8.94
CA LEU A 67 -1.37 -8.95 8.39
C LEU A 67 -1.82 -7.64 9.04
N PRO A 68 -0.94 -6.62 9.13
CA PRO A 68 -1.35 -5.28 9.53
C PRO A 68 -2.48 -4.76 8.64
N PRO A 69 -3.49 -4.06 9.18
CA PRO A 69 -4.58 -3.53 8.38
C PRO A 69 -4.07 -2.71 7.19
N GLY A 70 -4.58 -3.00 5.99
CA GLY A 70 -4.18 -2.34 4.74
C GLY A 70 -2.86 -2.81 4.11
N ASP A 71 -2.10 -3.69 4.74
CA ASP A 71 -0.93 -4.31 4.11
C ASP A 71 -1.37 -5.17 2.90
N GLY A 72 -0.69 -4.99 1.77
CA GLY A 72 -1.07 -5.60 0.49
C GLY A 72 -2.31 -4.99 -0.20
N VAL A 73 -2.87 -3.89 0.31
CA VAL A 73 -4.10 -3.26 -0.23
C VAL A 73 -3.87 -1.77 -0.47
N LEU A 74 -3.85 -1.33 -1.72
CA LEU A 74 -3.74 0.08 -2.15
C LEU A 74 -4.86 0.52 -3.10
N TYR A 75 -5.49 -0.43 -3.79
CA TYR A 75 -6.75 -0.23 -4.48
C TYR A 75 -7.90 -0.77 -3.63
N TYR A 76 -9.12 -0.47 -4.04
CA TYR A 76 -10.38 -1.00 -3.50
C TYR A 76 -11.30 -1.45 -4.64
N PRO A 77 -12.15 -2.47 -4.43
CA PRO A 77 -13.16 -2.88 -5.43
C PRO A 77 -14.14 -1.73 -5.67
N GLY A 78 -14.39 -1.43 -6.95
CA GLY A 78 -15.22 -0.29 -7.35
C GLY A 78 -16.68 -0.43 -6.98
N GLU A 79 -17.17 -1.68 -6.90
CA GLU A 79 -18.58 -2.00 -6.71
C GLU A 79 -19.09 -1.46 -5.36
N VAL A 80 -18.21 -1.42 -4.35
CA VAL A 80 -18.46 -0.83 -3.03
C VAL A 80 -18.66 0.69 -3.11
N PHE A 81 -18.17 1.33 -4.17
CA PHE A 81 -18.25 2.77 -4.44
C PHE A 81 -19.08 3.10 -5.68
N SER A 82 -19.99 2.21 -6.08
CA SER A 82 -20.89 2.40 -7.24
C SER A 82 -20.17 2.65 -8.57
N THR A 83 -18.99 2.05 -8.76
CA THR A 83 -18.22 2.11 -10.00
C THR A 83 -17.73 0.73 -10.42
N ASN A 84 -17.50 0.51 -11.71
CA ASN A 84 -16.94 -0.75 -12.23
C ASN A 84 -15.41 -0.70 -12.37
N GLN A 85 -14.77 0.35 -11.86
CA GLN A 85 -13.34 0.57 -11.93
C GLN A 85 -12.70 0.46 -10.54
N PRO A 86 -11.45 -0.05 -10.41
CA PRO A 86 -10.73 -0.03 -9.15
C PRO A 86 -10.60 1.39 -8.61
N VAL A 87 -10.81 1.56 -7.31
CA VAL A 87 -10.70 2.86 -6.64
C VAL A 87 -9.35 2.95 -5.92
N ALA A 88 -8.57 4.00 -6.22
CA ALA A 88 -7.31 4.25 -5.54
C ALA A 88 -7.52 4.64 -4.07
N SER A 89 -6.66 4.15 -3.18
CA SER A 89 -6.64 4.61 -1.79
C SER A 89 -5.97 5.97 -1.66
N LEU A 90 -6.32 6.73 -0.62
CA LEU A 90 -5.57 7.92 -0.23
C LEU A 90 -4.09 7.62 0.01
N ARG A 91 -3.75 6.39 0.45
CA ARG A 91 -2.38 5.96 0.69
C ARG A 91 -1.58 5.87 -0.61
N LEU A 92 -2.20 5.38 -1.68
CA LEU A 92 -1.61 5.37 -3.02
C LEU A 92 -1.38 6.80 -3.53
N GLU A 93 -2.34 7.71 -3.35
CA GLU A 93 -2.15 9.12 -3.72
C GLU A 93 -0.99 9.78 -2.95
N ARG A 94 -0.85 9.46 -1.65
CA ARG A 94 0.28 9.95 -0.85
C ARG A 94 1.61 9.35 -1.30
N LEU A 95 1.64 8.07 -1.65
CA LEU A 95 2.81 7.40 -2.24
C LEU A 95 3.22 8.10 -3.54
N LEU A 96 2.28 8.32 -4.47
CA LEU A 96 2.54 8.98 -5.75
C LEU A 96 3.06 10.40 -5.57
N SER A 97 2.50 11.14 -4.62
CA SER A 97 3.01 12.47 -4.20
C SER A 97 4.42 12.42 -3.60
N GLY A 98 4.92 11.26 -3.17
CA GLY A 98 6.30 11.08 -2.72
C GLY A 98 7.28 10.70 -3.84
N LEU A 99 6.77 10.39 -5.04
CA LEU A 99 7.57 10.12 -6.25
C LEU A 99 7.79 11.37 -7.11
N GLN A 100 6.91 12.37 -6.97
CA GLN A 100 6.94 13.66 -7.68
C GLN A 100 7.83 14.67 -6.95
#